data_AF-A0A7Y5LD17-F1
#
_entry.id   AF-A0A7Y5LD17-F1
#
_cell.length_a   1.000
_cell.length_b   1.000
_cell.length_c   1.000
_cell.angle_alpha   90.00
_cell.angle_beta   90.00
_cell.angle_gamma   90.00
#
_symmetry.space_group_name_H-M   'P 1'
#
loop_
_entity.id
_entity.type
_entity.pdbx_description
1 polymer ?
#
loop_
_entity_poly.entity_id
_entity_poly.type
_entity_poly.pdbx_seq_one_letter_code
_entity_poly.pdbx_strand_id
1 'polypeptide(L)'
;MNFIRSSGLFLALVFTVSVYPQKWVAYTGTIPADAVVGGTENGKPLYVGRVPFKDGIHPGKILPGGICNIGWGGKEYSFNQGFEVLVAPPNSTMWVEYKGKVPADAVPGGYNDASKTPLYVAKHAYMNGEHPGKLWANACNIGYGGAEIVLKDKIYILVSVKSNVNTATAYSSQSQQGNYTSWSEQWQLPVPGKSAIFFKASAKNDIHIGLSDAMMTKDPMYEIVIGGWGNTKSVIRRNAQGQAIKESAVAVRKPGVADDYWVMVDKDKKTISAGYGTVAGKNVIIEANDYYFLSNVSYFAFSSWNTPIEYSDVRSAALEAEKPKGVYVRTASNVYYSGQTVIVEYNDFPANWGPWINIVPKNTPDTEWGNYQHTDGKSGKLEFEFTWAPGDYEVRGYFSGTDYTVKARHSFKIISGGQ
;
A
#
# COMPACT_ATOMS: atom_id res chain seq x y z
N MET A 1 0.58 53.72 1.65
CA MET A 1 0.87 52.56 2.51
C MET A 1 0.15 51.36 1.90
N ASN A 2 0.83 50.62 1.02
CA ASN A 2 0.23 49.54 0.23
C ASN A 2 0.28 48.24 1.02
N PHE A 3 -0.89 47.67 1.34
CA PHE A 3 -0.99 46.31 1.85
C PHE A 3 -0.93 45.33 0.68
N ILE A 4 0.18 44.60 0.58
CA ILE A 4 0.34 43.44 -0.30
C ILE A 4 -0.54 42.32 0.26
N ARG A 5 -1.63 41.97 -0.44
CA ARG A 5 -2.33 40.70 -0.21
C ARG A 5 -1.54 39.61 -0.92
N SER A 6 -0.89 38.73 -0.16
CA SER A 6 -0.36 37.48 -0.70
C SER A 6 -1.53 36.53 -1.00
N SER A 7 -1.92 36.45 -2.27
CA SER A 7 -2.78 35.38 -2.76
C SER A 7 -1.96 34.10 -2.84
N GLY A 8 -1.93 33.34 -1.75
CA GLY A 8 -1.42 31.97 -1.75
C GLY A 8 -2.32 31.11 -2.62
N LEU A 9 -1.87 30.79 -3.82
CA LEU A 9 -2.51 29.85 -4.73
C LEU A 9 -2.37 28.45 -4.11
N PHE A 10 -3.34 28.00 -3.32
CA PHE A 10 -3.40 26.62 -2.87
C PHE A 10 -3.79 25.74 -4.06
N LEU A 11 -2.77 25.14 -4.70
CA LEU A 11 -2.96 24.12 -5.71
C LEU A 11 -3.59 22.90 -5.03
N ALA A 12 -4.92 22.81 -5.10
CA ALA A 12 -5.65 21.73 -4.46
C ALA A 12 -5.37 20.41 -5.19
N LEU A 13 -4.57 19.52 -4.58
CA LEU A 13 -4.35 18.15 -5.04
C LEU A 13 -5.69 17.42 -5.19
N VAL A 14 -5.82 16.61 -6.24
CA VAL A 14 -6.96 15.72 -6.45
C VAL A 14 -6.43 14.32 -6.21
N PHE A 15 -6.53 13.84 -4.97
CA PHE A 15 -6.17 12.47 -4.66
C PHE A 15 -7.21 11.52 -5.26
N THR A 16 -6.83 10.83 -6.34
CA THR A 16 -7.53 9.61 -6.73
C THR A 16 -7.13 8.52 -5.73
N VAL A 17 -8.12 7.90 -5.08
CA VAL A 17 -7.89 6.72 -4.25
C VAL A 17 -7.42 5.62 -5.18
N SER A 18 -6.12 5.35 -5.17
CA SER A 18 -5.55 4.25 -5.94
C SER A 18 -5.31 3.06 -5.01
N VAL A 19 -5.79 1.93 -5.51
CA VAL A 19 -5.93 0.62 -4.88
C VAL A 19 -4.55 -0.02 -5.03
N TYR A 20 -3.72 -0.07 -3.98
CA TYR A 20 -2.43 -0.78 -4.07
C TYR A 20 -2.67 -2.29 -3.91
N PRO A 21 -2.50 -3.12 -4.96
CA PRO A 21 -2.39 -4.55 -4.76
C PRO A 21 -1.09 -4.87 -4.01
N GLN A 22 -1.05 -6.01 -3.32
CA GLN A 22 0.16 -6.65 -2.80
C GLN A 22 1.31 -6.63 -3.83
N LYS A 23 2.55 -6.52 -3.34
CA LYS A 23 3.74 -6.42 -4.18
C LYS A 23 4.83 -7.37 -3.72
N TRP A 24 5.59 -7.86 -4.66
CA TRP A 24 6.86 -8.52 -4.39
C TRP A 24 7.96 -7.47 -4.46
N VAL A 25 8.73 -7.34 -3.38
CA VAL A 25 9.83 -6.37 -3.28
C VAL A 25 11.15 -7.10 -3.04
N ALA A 26 12.21 -6.58 -3.66
CA ALA A 26 13.56 -7.05 -3.47
C ALA A 26 13.98 -7.07 -1.98
N TYR A 27 14.60 -8.15 -1.51
CA TYR A 27 15.16 -8.21 -0.17
C TYR A 27 16.52 -7.48 -0.05
N THR A 28 16.51 -6.25 0.45
CA THR A 28 17.71 -5.39 0.50
C THR A 28 18.58 -5.58 1.76
N GLY A 29 18.50 -6.74 2.43
CA GLY A 29 19.21 -6.99 3.69
C GLY A 29 18.40 -6.67 4.96
N THR A 30 17.18 -6.18 4.81
CA THR A 30 16.22 -5.99 5.90
C THR A 30 14.83 -6.44 5.47
N ILE A 31 14.06 -6.97 6.42
CA ILE A 31 12.67 -7.36 6.17
C ILE A 31 11.81 -6.08 6.22
N PRO A 32 11.06 -5.75 5.15
CA PRO A 32 10.17 -4.59 5.16
C PRO A 32 9.16 -4.63 6.30
N ALA A 33 8.80 -3.46 6.84
CA ALA A 33 7.85 -3.35 7.95
C ALA A 33 6.43 -3.83 7.57
N ASP A 34 6.10 -3.80 6.28
CA ASP A 34 4.85 -4.25 5.69
C ASP A 34 4.95 -5.65 5.05
N ALA A 35 5.97 -6.43 5.41
CA ALA A 35 6.11 -7.82 4.97
C ALA A 35 4.95 -8.68 5.49
N VAL A 36 4.37 -9.49 4.60
CA VAL A 36 3.28 -10.41 4.94
C VAL A 36 3.83 -11.52 5.84
N VAL A 37 3.30 -11.59 7.07
CA VAL A 37 3.57 -12.69 8.00
C VAL A 37 2.83 -13.93 7.51
N GLY A 38 3.59 -14.92 7.06
CA GLY A 38 3.07 -16.16 6.49
C GLY A 38 2.80 -17.26 7.52
N GLY A 39 3.32 -17.11 8.73
CA GLY A 39 3.12 -18.04 9.83
C GLY A 39 4.14 -17.81 10.95
N THR A 40 4.37 -18.83 11.77
CA THR A 40 5.33 -18.78 12.87
C THR A 40 6.07 -20.10 13.02
N GLU A 41 7.27 -20.06 13.58
CA GLU A 41 8.05 -21.24 13.96
C GLU A 41 8.74 -20.94 15.30
N ASN A 42 8.52 -21.77 16.32
CA ASN A 42 9.03 -21.53 17.68
C ASN A 42 8.66 -20.14 18.24
N GLY A 43 7.45 -19.66 17.96
CA GLY A 43 6.99 -18.33 18.39
C GLY A 43 7.65 -17.15 17.67
N LYS A 44 8.52 -17.39 16.68
CA LYS A 44 9.10 -16.34 15.82
C LYS A 44 8.30 -16.22 14.53
N PRO A 45 8.10 -15.00 13.99
CA PRO A 45 7.38 -14.81 12.74
C PRO A 45 8.17 -15.38 11.55
N LEU A 46 7.44 -15.97 10.61
CA LEU A 46 7.93 -16.31 9.28
C LEU A 46 7.25 -15.39 8.27
N TYR A 47 8.01 -14.85 7.32
CA TYR A 47 7.47 -13.98 6.26
C TYR A 47 7.37 -14.74 4.94
N VAL A 48 6.52 -14.27 4.04
CA VAL A 48 6.36 -14.88 2.72
C VAL A 48 7.45 -14.35 1.78
N GLY A 49 8.25 -15.25 1.23
CA GLY A 49 9.27 -14.94 0.22
C GLY A 49 9.09 -15.75 -1.06
N ARG A 50 9.77 -15.34 -2.13
CA ARG A 50 9.92 -16.15 -3.34
C ARG A 50 11.30 -16.00 -3.96
N VAL A 51 11.76 -17.04 -4.63
CA VAL A 51 13.10 -17.12 -5.21
C VAL A 51 13.00 -17.62 -6.67
N PRO A 52 13.62 -16.92 -7.65
CA PRO A 52 13.89 -17.51 -8.95
C PRO A 52 14.84 -18.70 -8.79
N PHE A 53 14.35 -19.91 -9.06
CA PHE A 53 15.13 -21.12 -8.84
C PHE A 53 14.79 -22.18 -9.89
N LYS A 54 15.81 -22.58 -10.66
CA LYS A 54 15.75 -23.59 -11.71
C LYS A 54 14.68 -23.30 -12.77
N ASP A 55 13.56 -23.98 -12.67
CA ASP A 55 12.50 -24.04 -13.67
C ASP A 55 11.42 -22.96 -13.49
N GLY A 56 11.55 -22.10 -12.47
CA GLY A 56 10.61 -21.00 -12.29
C GLY A 56 10.87 -20.16 -11.05
N ILE A 57 9.80 -19.65 -10.45
CA ILE A 57 9.83 -18.81 -9.25
C ILE A 57 9.04 -19.52 -8.16
N HIS A 58 9.70 -19.87 -7.06
CA HIS A 58 9.12 -20.71 -6.01
C HIS A 58 8.94 -19.91 -4.72
N PRO A 59 7.71 -19.87 -4.14
CA PRO A 59 7.47 -19.20 -2.86
C PRO A 59 7.84 -20.10 -1.68
N GLY A 60 8.13 -19.48 -0.53
CA GLY A 60 8.59 -20.14 0.69
C GLY A 60 8.57 -19.22 1.91
N LYS A 61 9.40 -19.55 2.90
CA LYS A 61 9.44 -18.88 4.21
C LYS A 61 10.71 -18.05 4.40
N ILE A 62 10.59 -16.83 4.87
CA ILE A 62 11.73 -15.99 5.27
C ILE A 62 11.82 -15.99 6.79
N LEU A 63 12.99 -16.34 7.31
CA LEU A 63 13.31 -16.26 8.74
C LEU A 63 13.55 -14.79 9.14
N PRO A 64 13.36 -14.40 10.42
CA PRO A 64 13.63 -13.04 10.89
C PRO A 64 15.05 -12.53 10.61
N GLY A 65 16.02 -13.45 10.48
CA GLY A 65 17.40 -13.14 10.12
C GLY A 65 17.64 -12.91 8.62
N GLY A 66 16.59 -12.89 7.78
CA GLY A 66 16.73 -12.57 6.36
C GLY A 66 17.18 -13.73 5.47
N ILE A 67 16.84 -14.96 5.84
CA ILE A 67 17.11 -16.16 5.03
C ILE A 67 15.79 -16.67 4.48
N CYS A 68 15.64 -16.71 3.16
CA CYS A 68 14.50 -17.29 2.47
C CYS A 68 14.73 -18.78 2.19
N ASN A 69 13.81 -19.63 2.64
CA ASN A 69 13.82 -21.07 2.40
C ASN A 69 12.68 -21.46 1.47
N ILE A 70 12.98 -22.18 0.40
CA ILE A 70 11.98 -22.72 -0.54
C ILE A 70 12.08 -24.24 -0.64
N GLY A 71 10.95 -24.90 -0.83
CA GLY A 71 10.90 -26.31 -1.22
C GLY A 71 11.04 -26.46 -2.73
N TRP A 72 11.87 -27.39 -3.19
CA TRP A 72 11.96 -27.78 -4.60
C TRP A 72 12.50 -29.21 -4.74
N GLY A 73 11.81 -30.04 -5.53
CA GLY A 73 12.29 -31.39 -5.90
C GLY A 73 12.56 -32.30 -4.71
N GLY A 74 11.76 -32.19 -3.64
CA GLY A 74 11.92 -32.97 -2.41
C GLY A 74 12.90 -32.40 -1.39
N LYS A 75 13.56 -31.26 -1.69
CA LYS A 75 14.58 -30.65 -0.81
C LYS A 75 14.23 -29.20 -0.45
N GLU A 76 14.62 -28.76 0.74
CA GLU A 76 14.60 -27.35 1.14
C GLU A 76 15.93 -26.67 0.77
N TYR A 77 15.85 -25.49 0.17
CA TYR A 77 16.99 -24.67 -0.22
C TYR A 77 16.93 -23.31 0.45
N SER A 78 18.05 -22.84 0.98
CA SER A 78 18.18 -21.58 1.72
C SER A 78 18.94 -20.52 0.92
N PHE A 79 18.43 -19.29 0.94
CA PHE A 79 18.96 -18.14 0.21
C PHE A 79 19.06 -16.95 1.16
N ASN A 80 20.24 -16.34 1.26
CA ASN A 80 20.48 -15.12 2.04
C ASN A 80 20.35 -13.84 1.19
N GLN A 81 20.14 -13.99 -0.13
CA GLN A 81 20.01 -12.91 -1.11
C GLN A 81 19.32 -13.42 -2.38
N GLY A 82 19.03 -12.52 -3.33
CA GLY A 82 18.42 -12.89 -4.62
C GLY A 82 16.96 -13.32 -4.53
N PHE A 83 16.28 -12.97 -3.44
CA PHE A 83 14.87 -13.29 -3.22
C PHE A 83 14.02 -12.02 -3.04
N GLU A 84 12.70 -12.18 -3.21
CA GLU A 84 11.73 -11.13 -3.00
C GLU A 84 10.87 -11.44 -1.78
N VAL A 85 10.50 -10.39 -1.04
CA VAL A 85 9.57 -10.43 0.10
C VAL A 85 8.19 -10.01 -0.41
N LEU A 86 7.15 -10.75 -0.06
CA LEU A 86 5.79 -10.29 -0.28
C LEU A 86 5.47 -9.20 0.75
N VAL A 87 5.17 -8.00 0.27
CA VAL A 87 4.65 -6.91 1.08
C VAL A 87 3.21 -6.63 0.70
N ALA A 88 2.40 -6.30 1.69
CA ALA A 88 1.02 -5.93 1.46
C ALA A 88 0.58 -4.92 2.52
N PRO A 89 -0.33 -3.99 2.18
CA PRO A 89 -0.99 -3.18 3.19
C PRO A 89 -1.59 -4.08 4.29
N PRO A 90 -1.64 -3.62 5.55
CA PRO A 90 -2.35 -4.33 6.61
C PRO A 90 -3.77 -4.71 6.16
N ASN A 91 -4.20 -5.93 6.52
CA ASN A 91 -5.52 -6.51 6.20
C ASN A 91 -5.89 -6.60 4.71
N SER A 92 -4.96 -6.35 3.79
CA SER A 92 -5.20 -6.52 2.33
C SER A 92 -4.99 -7.96 1.86
N THR A 93 -4.60 -8.86 2.77
CA THR A 93 -4.46 -10.29 2.50
C THR A 93 -5.09 -11.09 3.64
N MET A 94 -5.62 -12.27 3.32
CA MET A 94 -6.14 -13.19 4.31
C MET A 94 -5.87 -14.65 3.90
N TRP A 95 -5.83 -15.53 4.89
CA TRP A 95 -5.68 -16.96 4.68
C TRP A 95 -7.06 -17.61 4.59
N VAL A 96 -7.35 -18.27 3.47
CA VAL A 96 -8.60 -19.00 3.23
C VAL A 96 -8.30 -20.47 3.07
N GLU A 97 -9.12 -21.32 3.68
CA GLU A 97 -9.01 -22.78 3.52
C GLU A 97 -9.22 -23.17 2.05
N TYR A 98 -8.28 -23.95 1.52
CA TYR A 98 -8.35 -24.48 0.16
C TYR A 98 -9.28 -25.69 0.10
N LYS A 99 -10.36 -25.56 -0.67
CA LYS A 99 -11.40 -26.60 -0.82
C LYS A 99 -11.36 -27.29 -2.19
N GLY A 100 -10.16 -27.49 -2.74
CA GLY A 100 -9.96 -28.17 -4.04
C GLY A 100 -10.06 -27.27 -5.27
N LYS A 101 -10.42 -25.99 -5.12
CA LYS A 101 -10.42 -24.98 -6.19
C LYS A 101 -9.67 -23.74 -5.75
N VAL A 102 -8.74 -23.25 -6.58
CA VAL A 102 -7.98 -22.04 -6.30
C VAL A 102 -8.93 -20.83 -6.37
N PRO A 103 -9.02 -19.99 -5.33
CA PRO A 103 -9.80 -18.76 -5.36
C PRO A 103 -9.33 -17.81 -6.47
N ALA A 104 -10.25 -17.05 -7.08
CA ALA A 104 -9.92 -16.12 -8.16
C ALA A 104 -9.00 -14.97 -7.72
N ASP A 105 -8.97 -14.70 -6.42
CA ASP A 105 -8.18 -13.68 -5.73
C ASP A 105 -6.95 -14.27 -5.03
N ALA A 106 -6.60 -15.55 -5.28
CA ALA A 106 -5.39 -16.14 -4.72
C ALA A 106 -4.12 -15.39 -5.15
N VAL A 107 -3.23 -15.11 -4.19
CA VAL A 107 -1.97 -14.41 -4.43
C VAL A 107 -1.01 -15.33 -5.20
N PRO A 108 -0.59 -14.96 -6.42
CA PRO A 108 0.40 -15.72 -7.16
C PRO A 108 1.75 -15.69 -6.43
N GLY A 109 2.28 -16.87 -6.15
CA GLY A 109 3.60 -17.08 -5.53
C GLY A 109 4.73 -17.19 -6.54
N GLY A 110 4.40 -17.50 -7.80
CA GLY A 110 5.33 -17.67 -8.89
C GLY A 110 4.81 -18.70 -9.89
N TYR A 111 5.71 -19.49 -10.47
CA TYR A 111 5.36 -20.51 -11.45
C TYR A 111 6.39 -21.64 -11.44
N ASN A 112 5.99 -22.82 -11.91
CA ASN A 112 6.86 -23.94 -12.22
C ASN A 112 6.95 -24.14 -13.75
N ASP A 113 7.98 -24.87 -14.17
CA ASP A 113 8.22 -25.32 -15.55
C ASP A 113 8.26 -24.24 -16.67
N ALA A 114 8.69 -24.67 -17.87
CA ALA A 114 8.80 -23.80 -19.04
C ALA A 114 7.43 -23.31 -19.56
N SER A 115 6.33 -23.97 -19.18
CA SER A 115 4.97 -23.57 -19.54
C SER A 115 4.40 -22.52 -18.57
N LYS A 116 5.18 -22.10 -17.57
CA LYS A 116 4.80 -21.12 -16.54
C LYS A 116 3.52 -21.52 -15.79
N THR A 117 3.39 -22.80 -15.44
CA THR A 117 2.28 -23.30 -14.63
C THR A 117 2.23 -22.55 -13.29
N PRO A 118 1.10 -21.95 -12.88
CA PRO A 118 1.08 -21.03 -11.74
C PRO A 118 1.23 -21.74 -10.40
N LEU A 119 2.02 -21.13 -9.51
CA LEU A 119 2.12 -21.48 -8.10
C LEU A 119 1.43 -20.40 -7.27
N TYR A 120 0.73 -20.80 -6.21
CA TYR A 120 0.07 -19.88 -5.28
C TYR A 120 0.71 -19.95 -3.90
N VAL A 121 0.70 -18.82 -3.19
CA VAL A 121 1.18 -18.77 -1.80
C VAL A 121 0.23 -19.57 -0.93
N ALA A 122 0.76 -20.59 -0.27
CA ALA A 122 0.01 -21.45 0.65
C ALA A 122 0.73 -21.57 2.00
N LYS A 123 0.02 -22.01 3.03
CA LYS A 123 0.64 -22.42 4.29
C LYS A 123 -0.01 -23.68 4.83
N HIS A 124 0.72 -24.34 5.72
CA HIS A 124 0.24 -25.48 6.49
C HIS A 124 0.85 -25.50 7.89
N ALA A 125 0.08 -25.96 8.88
CA ALA A 125 0.59 -26.22 10.23
C ALA A 125 1.47 -27.48 10.23
N TYR A 126 2.73 -27.37 10.61
CA TYR A 126 3.64 -28.52 10.64
C TYR A 126 4.58 -28.40 11.82
N MET A 127 4.71 -29.48 12.59
CA MET A 127 5.52 -29.53 13.82
C MET A 127 5.14 -28.39 14.79
N ASN A 128 6.05 -27.44 14.97
CA ASN A 128 6.07 -26.38 15.96
C ASN A 128 5.67 -25.02 15.38
N GLY A 129 4.94 -25.02 14.26
CA GLY A 129 4.65 -23.79 13.53
C GLY A 129 3.62 -23.91 12.43
N GLU A 130 3.36 -22.75 11.82
CA GLU A 130 2.68 -22.62 10.53
C GLU A 130 3.70 -22.16 9.50
N HIS A 131 3.88 -22.93 8.44
CA HIS A 131 4.95 -22.70 7.46
C HIS A 131 4.35 -22.26 6.12
N PRO A 132 4.74 -21.09 5.59
CA PRO A 132 4.39 -20.70 4.24
C PRO A 132 5.24 -21.46 3.21
N GLY A 133 4.64 -21.70 2.05
CA GLY A 133 5.17 -22.46 0.92
C GLY A 133 4.33 -22.27 -0.33
N LYS A 134 4.21 -23.32 -1.15
CA LYS A 134 3.50 -23.28 -2.44
C LYS A 134 2.35 -24.27 -2.52
N LEU A 135 1.23 -23.85 -3.09
CA LEU A 135 0.22 -24.77 -3.60
C LEU A 135 0.64 -25.27 -4.97
N TRP A 136 0.76 -26.59 -5.10
CA TRP A 136 1.01 -27.27 -6.38
C TRP A 136 0.34 -28.64 -6.38
N ALA A 137 -0.30 -29.01 -7.49
CA ALA A 137 -1.00 -30.29 -7.65
C ALA A 137 -1.94 -30.64 -6.47
N ASN A 138 -2.73 -29.67 -6.02
CA ASN A 138 -3.68 -29.79 -4.90
C ASN A 138 -3.03 -30.14 -3.54
N ALA A 139 -1.73 -29.87 -3.37
CA ALA A 139 -1.00 -30.04 -2.12
C ALA A 139 -0.25 -28.76 -1.74
N CYS A 140 -0.10 -28.53 -0.44
CA CYS A 140 0.80 -27.52 0.11
C CYS A 140 2.19 -28.12 0.26
N ASN A 141 3.19 -27.49 -0.36
CA ASN A 141 4.59 -27.92 -0.30
C ASN A 141 5.35 -26.87 0.51
N ILE A 142 5.88 -27.26 1.66
CA ILE A 142 6.61 -26.38 2.58
C ILE A 142 8.06 -26.85 2.76
N GLY A 143 8.98 -25.93 3.00
CA GLY A 143 10.33 -26.27 3.43
C GLY A 143 10.38 -26.54 4.94
N TYR A 144 10.96 -27.67 5.37
CA TYR A 144 11.25 -27.93 6.78
C TYR A 144 12.41 -28.91 6.94
N GLY A 145 13.39 -28.57 7.79
CA GLY A 145 14.46 -29.47 8.19
C GLY A 145 15.33 -29.96 7.03
N GLY A 146 15.47 -29.18 5.95
CA GLY A 146 16.23 -29.58 4.77
C GLY A 146 15.41 -30.34 3.71
N ALA A 147 14.13 -30.64 3.96
CA ALA A 147 13.26 -31.36 3.04
C ALA A 147 12.08 -30.49 2.56
N GLU A 148 11.57 -30.80 1.37
CA GLU A 148 10.26 -30.31 0.91
C GLU A 148 9.17 -31.28 1.39
N ILE A 149 8.29 -30.81 2.27
CA ILE A 149 7.21 -31.60 2.86
C ILE A 149 5.93 -31.32 2.10
N VAL A 150 5.26 -32.39 1.64
CA VAL A 150 4.03 -32.33 0.84
C VAL A 150 2.82 -32.70 1.70
N LEU A 151 1.88 -31.78 1.85
CA LEU A 151 0.73 -31.87 2.76
C LEU A 151 -0.58 -31.66 1.98
N LYS A 152 -1.59 -32.50 2.22
CA LYS A 152 -2.81 -32.58 1.38
C LYS A 152 -4.10 -32.16 2.08
N ASP A 153 -4.08 -32.05 3.40
CA ASP A 153 -5.21 -31.62 4.23
C ASP A 153 -4.98 -30.21 4.78
N LYS A 154 -6.03 -29.55 5.30
CA LYS A 154 -5.96 -28.26 6.02
C LYS A 154 -5.03 -27.21 5.40
N ILE A 155 -5.04 -27.13 4.06
CA ILE A 155 -4.24 -26.18 3.30
C ILE A 155 -4.92 -24.82 3.38
N TYR A 156 -4.14 -23.77 3.65
CA TYR A 156 -4.63 -22.40 3.55
C TYR A 156 -3.90 -21.68 2.41
N ILE A 157 -4.65 -21.00 1.55
CA ILE A 157 -4.13 -20.17 0.46
C ILE A 157 -4.24 -18.71 0.87
N LEU A 158 -3.19 -17.95 0.57
CA LEU A 158 -3.22 -16.51 0.74
C LEU A 158 -4.03 -15.91 -0.41
N VAL A 159 -5.10 -15.18 -0.08
CA VAL A 159 -5.87 -14.43 -1.07
C VAL A 159 -5.68 -12.94 -0.86
N SER A 160 -5.67 -12.20 -1.96
CA SER A 160 -5.83 -10.77 -1.97
C SER A 160 -7.25 -10.46 -1.53
N VAL A 161 -7.39 -9.77 -0.41
CA VAL A 161 -8.62 -9.05 -0.17
C VAL A 161 -8.54 -7.87 -1.14
N LYS A 162 -9.34 -7.88 -2.22
CA LYS A 162 -9.51 -6.69 -3.08
C LYS A 162 -9.60 -5.51 -2.13
N SER A 163 -8.65 -4.58 -2.20
CA SER A 163 -8.48 -3.56 -1.16
C SER A 163 -9.71 -2.68 -1.14
N ASN A 164 -10.69 -3.12 -0.38
CA ASN A 164 -11.92 -2.45 -0.16
C ASN A 164 -11.60 -1.69 1.11
N VAL A 165 -11.53 -0.35 1.00
CA VAL A 165 -12.57 0.46 1.65
C VAL A 165 -13.09 -0.30 2.87
N ASN A 166 -12.57 -0.03 4.08
CA ASN A 166 -13.12 -0.64 5.30
C ASN A 166 -14.59 -0.22 5.43
N THR A 167 -15.49 -0.94 4.76
CA THR A 167 -16.93 -0.70 4.77
C THR A 167 -17.51 -1.38 5.99
N ALA A 168 -17.75 -0.62 7.04
CA ALA A 168 -18.81 -0.99 7.96
C ALA A 168 -20.10 -0.32 7.47
N THR A 169 -21.18 -1.10 7.39
CA THR A 169 -22.48 -0.69 6.84
C THR A 169 -23.16 0.40 7.67
N ALA A 170 -22.91 0.44 8.98
CA ALA A 170 -23.27 1.54 9.87
C ALA A 170 -22.61 1.34 11.25
N TYR A 171 -22.22 2.44 11.92
CA TYR A 171 -21.85 2.47 13.33
C TYR A 171 -22.59 3.62 14.02
N SER A 172 -23.44 3.30 14.99
CA SER A 172 -24.02 4.28 15.89
C SER A 172 -23.10 4.46 17.09
N SER A 173 -22.47 5.62 17.23
CA SER A 173 -21.84 5.96 18.51
C SER A 173 -22.94 6.29 19.52
N GLN A 174 -22.99 5.57 20.64
CA GLN A 174 -23.79 6.00 21.79
C GLN A 174 -23.20 7.31 22.35
N SER A 175 -23.96 8.05 23.16
CA SER A 175 -23.43 9.22 23.89
C SER A 175 -22.23 8.79 24.73
N GLN A 176 -21.04 9.27 24.40
CA GLN A 176 -19.78 8.81 24.98
C GLN A 176 -19.01 9.91 25.71
N GLN A 177 -19.52 11.14 25.78
CA GLN A 177 -18.81 12.30 26.32
C GLN A 177 -17.39 12.41 25.71
N GLY A 178 -17.26 12.13 24.41
CA GLY A 178 -15.97 12.17 23.71
C GLY A 178 -14.99 11.05 24.07
N ASN A 179 -15.42 10.02 24.82
CA ASN A 179 -14.66 8.78 24.93
C ASN A 179 -14.74 7.99 23.62
N TYR A 180 -13.68 7.30 23.24
CA TYR A 180 -13.68 6.47 22.04
C TYR A 180 -13.76 5.00 22.45
N THR A 181 -14.96 4.41 22.36
CA THR A 181 -15.15 2.97 22.63
C THR A 181 -15.29 2.13 21.36
N SER A 182 -15.17 2.76 20.18
CA SER A 182 -15.37 2.13 18.88
C SER A 182 -14.10 1.55 18.27
N TRP A 183 -12.96 1.57 18.98
CA TRP A 183 -11.71 0.99 18.49
C TRP A 183 -11.91 -0.48 18.14
N SER A 184 -11.65 -0.81 16.88
CA SER A 184 -11.87 -2.13 16.31
C SER A 184 -10.84 -2.38 15.21
N GLU A 185 -10.49 -3.66 14.99
CA GLU A 185 -9.68 -4.08 13.85
C GLU A 185 -10.28 -3.64 12.49
N GLN A 186 -11.59 -3.38 12.46
CA GLN A 186 -12.31 -2.86 11.29
C GLN A 186 -11.93 -1.42 10.93
N TRP A 187 -11.36 -0.64 11.86
CA TRP A 187 -11.07 0.77 11.70
C TRP A 187 -9.57 1.05 11.62
N GLN A 188 -8.91 0.36 10.69
CA GLN A 188 -7.49 0.53 10.42
C GLN A 188 -7.24 1.39 9.18
N LEU A 189 -6.16 2.18 9.21
CA LEU A 189 -5.67 2.92 8.06
C LEU A 189 -4.83 2.02 7.15
N PRO A 190 -5.02 2.07 5.81
CA PRO A 190 -4.27 1.23 4.88
C PRO A 190 -2.76 1.50 4.89
N VAL A 191 -2.36 2.74 5.15
CA VAL A 191 -0.95 3.12 5.34
C VAL A 191 -0.85 4.00 6.60
N PRO A 192 -0.16 3.53 7.65
CA PRO A 192 0.06 4.31 8.85
C PRO A 192 0.65 5.70 8.58
N GLY A 193 -0.02 6.71 9.14
CA GLY A 193 0.30 8.13 9.01
C GLY A 193 0.13 8.71 7.61
N LYS A 194 -0.37 7.95 6.63
CA LYS A 194 -0.46 8.41 5.22
C LYS A 194 -1.73 7.89 4.54
N SER A 195 -2.89 8.23 5.11
CA SER A 195 -4.19 7.74 4.65
C SER A 195 -5.28 8.81 4.79
N ALA A 196 -6.37 8.64 4.05
CA ALA A 196 -7.63 9.33 4.24
C ALA A 196 -8.73 8.37 4.69
N ILE A 197 -9.65 8.87 5.52
CA ILE A 197 -10.89 8.22 5.93
C ILE A 197 -12.02 9.03 5.28
N PHE A 198 -13.03 8.35 4.77
CA PHE A 198 -14.26 8.93 4.27
C PHE A 198 -15.43 8.26 4.98
N PHE A 199 -16.47 9.01 5.26
CA PHE A 199 -17.65 8.50 5.95
C PHE A 199 -18.82 9.45 5.75
N LYS A 200 -20.02 8.95 5.94
CA LYS A 200 -21.20 9.78 6.15
C LYS A 200 -21.48 9.91 7.64
N ALA A 201 -21.86 11.10 8.07
CA ALA A 201 -22.30 11.35 9.43
C ALA A 201 -23.60 12.17 9.44
N SER A 202 -24.55 11.78 10.29
CA SER A 202 -25.79 12.51 10.53
C SER A 202 -25.77 13.13 11.94
N ALA A 203 -24.97 14.17 12.13
CA ALA A 203 -24.80 14.85 13.43
C ALA A 203 -25.55 16.19 13.45
N LYS A 204 -26.17 16.55 14.59
CA LYS A 204 -26.75 17.89 14.81
C LYS A 204 -25.72 18.92 15.22
N ASN A 205 -24.69 18.47 15.95
CA ASN A 205 -23.72 19.33 16.59
C ASN A 205 -22.32 18.92 16.16
N ASP A 206 -21.77 17.87 16.79
CA ASP A 206 -20.34 17.62 16.79
C ASP A 206 -19.98 16.20 16.38
N ILE A 207 -19.29 16.06 15.25
CA ILE A 207 -18.71 14.80 14.77
C ILE A 207 -17.33 14.63 15.42
N HIS A 208 -17.06 13.46 16.00
CA HIS A 208 -15.82 13.16 16.72
C HIS A 208 -15.09 11.99 16.07
N ILE A 209 -13.84 12.24 15.67
CA ILE A 209 -12.95 11.25 15.07
C ILE A 209 -11.64 11.23 15.85
N GLY A 210 -11.28 10.06 16.34
CA GLY A 210 -10.02 9.78 17.01
C GLY A 210 -9.07 9.06 16.06
N LEU A 211 -7.79 9.40 16.07
CA LEU A 211 -6.73 8.71 15.34
C LEU A 211 -5.59 8.36 16.30
N SER A 212 -5.13 7.11 16.29
CA SER A 212 -4.08 6.64 17.20
C SER A 212 -3.18 5.60 16.53
N ASP A 213 -2.01 5.33 17.10
CA ASP A 213 -1.11 4.25 16.70
C ASP A 213 -1.51 2.88 17.29
N ALA A 214 -2.45 2.86 18.25
CA ALA A 214 -3.02 1.66 18.85
C ALA A 214 -4.57 1.70 18.88
N MET A 215 -5.21 0.54 19.02
CA MET A 215 -6.68 0.42 19.14
C MET A 215 -7.17 0.80 20.55
N MET A 216 -6.75 1.94 21.07
CA MET A 216 -7.15 2.40 22.38
C MET A 216 -7.02 3.91 22.52
N THR A 217 -7.84 4.47 23.40
CA THR A 217 -7.74 5.86 23.83
C THR A 217 -6.54 6.00 24.77
N LYS A 218 -5.36 6.27 24.20
CA LYS A 218 -4.15 6.64 24.92
C LYS A 218 -3.58 7.92 24.33
N ASP A 219 -3.16 8.81 25.21
CA ASP A 219 -2.33 9.94 24.81
C ASP A 219 -0.92 9.41 24.46
N PRO A 220 -0.30 9.88 23.36
CA PRO A 220 -0.82 10.88 22.42
C PRO A 220 -1.74 10.29 21.33
N MET A 221 -2.81 11.02 20.96
CA MET A 221 -3.71 10.67 19.85
C MET A 221 -4.19 11.93 19.12
N TYR A 222 -4.57 11.87 17.85
CA TYR A 222 -5.33 12.99 17.29
C TYR A 222 -6.80 12.85 17.61
N GLU A 223 -7.40 13.92 18.12
CA GLU A 223 -8.84 14.08 18.09
C GLU A 223 -9.21 15.22 17.13
N ILE A 224 -10.17 14.93 16.26
CA ILE A 224 -10.77 15.85 15.30
C ILE A 224 -12.23 16.00 15.69
N VAL A 225 -12.64 17.24 15.97
CA VAL A 225 -14.04 17.59 16.23
C VAL A 225 -14.51 18.51 15.11
N ILE A 226 -15.57 18.12 14.40
CA ILE A 226 -16.22 18.98 13.41
C ILE A 226 -17.54 19.45 14.01
N GLY A 227 -17.76 20.78 14.11
CA GLY A 227 -19.00 21.35 14.69
C GLY A 227 -19.13 21.24 16.22
N GLY A 228 -18.02 21.23 16.95
CA GLY A 228 -18.00 21.40 18.41
C GLY A 228 -18.70 22.68 18.89
N TRP A 229 -18.93 22.74 20.21
CA TRP A 229 -19.53 23.89 20.91
C TRP A 229 -20.85 24.37 20.30
N GLY A 230 -21.79 23.45 20.09
CA GLY A 230 -23.10 23.76 19.52
C GLY A 230 -23.02 24.11 18.03
N ASN A 231 -22.18 23.39 17.27
CA ASN A 231 -21.98 23.60 15.85
C ASN A 231 -21.37 24.97 15.48
N THR A 232 -20.45 25.47 16.31
CA THR A 232 -19.85 26.80 16.11
C THR A 232 -18.38 26.76 15.71
N LYS A 233 -17.66 25.66 16.01
CA LYS A 233 -16.25 25.53 15.61
C LYS A 233 -15.81 24.09 15.42
N SER A 234 -14.73 23.90 14.69
CA SER A 234 -14.04 22.62 14.52
C SER A 234 -12.63 22.73 15.10
N VAL A 235 -12.12 21.64 15.67
CA VAL A 235 -10.77 21.60 16.28
C VAL A 235 -10.01 20.33 15.93
N ILE A 236 -8.68 20.44 15.93
CA ILE A 236 -7.75 19.30 15.96
C ILE A 236 -6.92 19.43 17.24
N ARG A 237 -6.72 18.33 17.96
CA ARG A 237 -5.93 18.26 19.21
C ARG A 237 -5.15 16.96 19.34
N ARG A 238 -4.15 16.92 20.24
CA ARG A 238 -3.23 15.77 20.45
C ARG A 238 -3.58 14.84 21.60
N ASN A 239 -4.68 15.09 22.28
CA ASN A 239 -5.21 14.26 23.36
C ASN A 239 -6.73 14.37 23.33
N ALA A 240 -7.42 13.32 23.78
CA ALA A 240 -8.86 13.40 23.93
C ALA A 240 -9.22 14.56 24.88
N GLN A 241 -10.15 15.43 24.50
CA GLN A 241 -10.56 16.58 25.33
C GLN A 241 -9.45 17.61 25.67
N GLY A 242 -8.25 17.47 25.11
CA GLY A 242 -7.12 18.37 25.35
C GLY A 242 -7.19 19.71 24.62
N GLN A 243 -6.13 20.50 24.78
CA GLN A 243 -5.94 21.79 24.11
C GLN A 243 -5.83 21.61 22.59
N ALA A 244 -6.56 22.46 21.84
CA ALA A 244 -6.51 22.48 20.39
C ALA A 244 -5.13 22.92 19.88
N ILE A 245 -4.59 22.17 18.91
CA ILE A 245 -3.46 22.60 18.09
C ILE A 245 -3.92 23.45 16.90
N LYS A 246 -5.20 23.34 16.53
CA LYS A 246 -5.84 24.14 15.49
C LYS A 246 -7.33 24.29 15.77
N GLU A 247 -7.86 25.47 15.48
CA GLU A 247 -9.29 25.77 15.47
C GLU A 247 -9.72 26.37 14.13
N SER A 248 -10.99 26.18 13.77
CA SER A 248 -11.67 26.77 12.60
C SER A 248 -13.10 27.12 12.97
N ALA A 249 -13.63 28.24 12.49
CA ALA A 249 -15.03 28.64 12.71
C ALA A 249 -16.03 27.91 11.77
N VAL A 250 -15.56 26.94 10.99
CA VAL A 250 -16.39 26.14 10.08
C VAL A 250 -17.02 24.98 10.84
N ALA A 251 -18.31 24.75 10.60
CA ALA A 251 -19.18 23.85 11.37
C ALA A 251 -19.61 22.60 10.57
N VAL A 252 -20.33 21.67 11.21
CA VAL A 252 -21.04 20.56 10.54
C VAL A 252 -22.04 21.13 9.54
N ARG A 253 -21.90 20.66 8.30
CA ARG A 253 -22.81 20.93 7.19
C ARG A 253 -24.10 20.11 7.35
N LYS A 254 -25.26 20.71 7.10
CA LYS A 254 -26.60 20.08 7.19
C LYS A 254 -26.86 19.35 8.53
N PRO A 255 -26.96 20.07 9.65
CA PRO A 255 -27.25 19.48 10.97
C PRO A 255 -28.43 18.50 10.95
N GLY A 256 -28.19 17.27 11.39
CA GLY A 256 -29.21 16.21 11.49
C GLY A 256 -29.56 15.52 10.17
N VAL A 257 -28.83 15.79 9.08
CA VAL A 257 -28.96 15.09 7.79
C VAL A 257 -27.63 14.43 7.48
N ALA A 258 -27.66 13.18 7.01
CA ALA A 258 -26.46 12.46 6.60
C ALA A 258 -25.72 13.21 5.48
N ASP A 259 -24.41 13.40 5.65
CA ASP A 259 -23.57 14.08 4.67
C ASP A 259 -22.16 13.48 4.61
N ASP A 260 -21.47 13.66 3.49
CA ASP A 260 -20.15 13.09 3.24
C ASP A 260 -19.04 13.93 3.88
N TYR A 261 -18.15 13.27 4.62
CA TYR A 261 -16.98 13.85 5.26
C TYR A 261 -15.72 13.04 4.96
N TRP A 262 -14.57 13.69 5.14
CA TRP A 262 -13.27 13.04 5.10
C TRP A 262 -12.34 13.59 6.17
N VAL A 263 -11.43 12.74 6.66
CA VAL A 263 -10.30 13.07 7.54
C VAL A 263 -9.03 12.51 6.90
N MET A 264 -7.94 13.27 6.89
CA MET A 264 -6.69 12.91 6.23
C MET A 264 -5.50 13.13 7.15
N VAL A 265 -4.59 12.15 7.17
CA VAL A 265 -3.30 12.19 7.87
C VAL A 265 -2.19 11.98 6.85
N ASP A 266 -1.23 12.92 6.79
CA ASP A 266 -0.12 12.89 5.83
C ASP A 266 1.21 13.16 6.57
N LYS A 267 1.96 12.08 6.82
CA LYS A 267 3.24 12.10 7.54
C LYS A 267 4.38 12.77 6.79
N ASP A 268 4.29 12.85 5.46
CA ASP A 268 5.33 13.49 4.66
C ASP A 268 5.23 15.01 4.80
N LYS A 269 3.98 15.52 4.86
CA LYS A 269 3.69 16.94 5.09
C LYS A 269 3.57 17.30 6.57
N LYS A 270 3.48 16.31 7.46
CA LYS A 270 3.15 16.45 8.88
C LYS A 270 1.82 17.18 9.10
N THR A 271 0.82 16.82 8.30
CA THR A 271 -0.50 17.50 8.31
C THR A 271 -1.64 16.57 8.69
N ILE A 272 -2.59 17.10 9.45
CA ILE A 272 -3.89 16.48 9.74
C ILE A 272 -4.95 17.45 9.25
N SER A 273 -5.91 16.96 8.48
CA SER A 273 -6.98 17.79 7.93
C SER A 273 -8.31 17.06 7.90
N ALA A 274 -9.39 17.84 7.86
CA ALA A 274 -10.74 17.33 7.66
C ALA A 274 -11.53 18.25 6.73
N GLY A 275 -12.48 17.69 6.02
CA GLY A 275 -13.35 18.42 5.11
C GLY A 275 -14.60 17.63 4.75
N TYR A 276 -15.32 18.10 3.72
CA TYR A 276 -16.57 17.50 3.28
C TYR A 276 -16.58 17.10 1.80
N GLY A 277 -17.50 16.20 1.45
CA GLY A 277 -17.61 15.61 0.13
C GLY A 277 -16.74 14.35 -0.02
N THR A 278 -16.65 13.87 -1.26
CA THR A 278 -16.10 12.53 -1.55
C THR A 278 -14.61 12.52 -1.94
N VAL A 279 -13.97 13.69 -2.00
CA VAL A 279 -12.58 13.88 -2.45
C VAL A 279 -11.76 14.52 -1.32
N ALA A 280 -10.80 13.78 -0.78
CA ALA A 280 -9.93 14.27 0.29
C ALA A 280 -9.07 15.45 -0.19
N GLY A 281 -8.85 16.44 0.69
CA GLY A 281 -8.13 17.68 0.36
C GLY A 281 -8.97 18.74 -0.39
N LYS A 282 -10.22 18.44 -0.75
CA LYS A 282 -11.18 19.44 -1.26
C LYS A 282 -12.18 19.83 -0.17
N ASN A 283 -12.68 21.06 -0.23
CA ASN A 283 -13.65 21.58 0.74
C ASN A 283 -13.16 21.43 2.19
N VAL A 284 -11.93 21.87 2.43
CA VAL A 284 -11.27 21.75 3.74
C VAL A 284 -12.01 22.58 4.79
N ILE A 285 -12.34 21.96 5.91
CA ILE A 285 -12.92 22.58 7.11
C ILE A 285 -11.80 23.07 8.02
N ILE A 286 -10.79 22.21 8.23
CA ILE A 286 -9.68 22.47 9.14
C ILE A 286 -8.44 21.70 8.68
N GLU A 287 -7.27 22.33 8.82
CA GLU A 287 -5.96 21.73 8.56
C GLU A 287 -4.96 22.23 9.61
N ALA A 288 -4.23 21.29 10.20
CA ALA A 288 -3.16 21.54 11.16
C ALA A 288 -1.84 20.99 10.60
N ASN A 289 -0.80 21.83 10.57
CA ASN A 289 0.57 21.37 10.46
C ASN A 289 1.11 21.13 11.88
N ASP A 290 1.66 19.95 12.11
CA ASP A 290 2.09 19.54 13.44
C ASP A 290 3.60 19.29 13.47
N TYR A 291 4.31 20.10 14.26
CA TYR A 291 5.75 19.90 14.48
C TYR A 291 6.06 18.57 15.19
N TYR A 292 5.22 18.14 16.14
CA TYR A 292 5.35 16.90 16.91
C TYR A 292 4.41 15.83 16.36
N PHE A 293 4.44 15.66 15.04
CA PHE A 293 3.52 14.78 14.31
C PHE A 293 3.60 13.31 14.76
N LEU A 294 2.43 12.68 14.93
CA LEU A 294 2.33 11.24 15.22
C LEU A 294 2.45 10.43 13.91
N SER A 295 3.67 9.97 13.58
CA SER A 295 3.97 9.35 12.28
C SER A 295 3.36 7.96 12.06
N ASN A 296 3.01 7.26 13.13
CA ASN A 296 2.54 5.87 13.10
C ASN A 296 1.04 5.72 13.38
N VAL A 297 0.25 6.78 13.22
CA VAL A 297 -1.21 6.73 13.32
C VAL A 297 -1.75 5.63 12.40
N SER A 298 -2.30 4.59 12.99
CA SER A 298 -2.65 3.33 12.31
C SER A 298 -4.13 3.01 12.40
N TYR A 299 -4.83 3.57 13.38
CA TYR A 299 -6.23 3.28 13.67
C TYR A 299 -7.04 4.55 13.74
N PHE A 300 -8.34 4.42 13.50
CA PHE A 300 -9.31 5.47 13.74
C PHE A 300 -10.50 4.95 14.53
N ALA A 301 -11.22 5.87 15.16
CA ALA A 301 -12.41 5.58 15.94
C ALA A 301 -13.40 6.73 15.80
N PHE A 302 -14.68 6.40 15.87
CA PHE A 302 -15.76 7.38 15.93
C PHE A 302 -16.29 7.50 17.36
N SER A 303 -16.70 8.70 17.74
CA SER A 303 -17.36 8.95 19.01
C SER A 303 -18.56 9.89 18.82
N SER A 304 -19.23 10.21 19.91
CA SER A 304 -20.12 11.35 20.03
C SER A 304 -19.98 11.97 21.41
N TRP A 305 -20.43 13.22 21.54
CA TRP A 305 -20.48 13.89 22.83
C TRP A 305 -21.74 13.52 23.61
N ASN A 306 -22.83 14.27 23.38
CA ASN A 306 -24.10 14.11 24.11
C ASN A 306 -25.21 13.48 23.26
N THR A 307 -25.08 13.50 21.93
CA THR A 307 -26.12 13.04 21.00
C THR A 307 -25.55 11.91 20.14
N PRO A 308 -26.20 10.73 20.07
CA PRO A 308 -25.76 9.66 19.19
C PRO A 308 -25.59 10.14 17.75
N ILE A 309 -24.59 9.61 17.07
CA ILE A 309 -24.30 9.93 15.67
C ILE A 309 -24.28 8.63 14.88
N GLU A 310 -25.05 8.63 13.81
CA GLU A 310 -25.02 7.57 12.82
C GLU A 310 -23.88 7.84 11.83
N TYR A 311 -22.88 6.96 11.86
CA TYR A 311 -21.82 6.88 10.86
C TYR A 311 -22.14 5.77 9.87
N SER A 312 -22.03 6.05 8.57
CA SER A 312 -22.28 5.06 7.51
C SER A 312 -21.32 5.28 6.34
N ASP A 313 -21.29 4.34 5.38
CA ASP A 313 -20.40 4.40 4.21
C ASP A 313 -18.95 4.70 4.56
N VAL A 314 -18.51 4.21 5.73
CA VAL A 314 -17.15 4.45 6.20
C VAL A 314 -16.20 3.70 5.29
N ARG A 315 -15.06 4.32 4.98
CA ARG A 315 -13.98 3.75 4.20
C ARG A 315 -12.67 4.46 4.47
N SER A 316 -11.55 3.77 4.28
CA SER A 316 -10.22 4.36 4.34
C SER A 316 -9.41 4.04 3.08
N ALA A 317 -8.45 4.91 2.75
CA ALA A 317 -7.63 4.84 1.54
C ALA A 317 -6.21 5.36 1.82
N ALA A 318 -5.20 4.74 1.21
CA ALA A 318 -3.83 5.27 1.23
C ALA A 318 -3.74 6.59 0.44
N LEU A 319 -2.88 7.52 0.87
CA LEU A 319 -2.50 8.67 0.07
C LEU A 319 -1.37 8.27 -0.88
N GLU A 320 -1.70 8.07 -2.16
CA GLU A 320 -0.67 7.90 -3.18
C GLU A 320 0.05 9.23 -3.47
N ALA A 321 1.32 9.16 -3.86
CA ALA A 321 1.91 10.26 -4.64
C ALA A 321 1.08 10.38 -5.93
N GLU A 322 0.60 11.59 -6.27
CA GLU A 322 -0.12 11.80 -7.53
C GLU A 322 0.70 11.22 -8.69
N LYS A 323 0.08 10.37 -9.52
CA LYS A 323 0.68 10.01 -10.81
C LYS A 323 0.96 11.31 -11.55
N PRO A 324 2.17 11.53 -12.09
CA PRO A 324 2.48 12.75 -12.80
C PRO A 324 1.44 13.00 -13.90
N LYS A 325 0.91 14.21 -13.99
CA LYS A 325 0.04 14.59 -15.11
C LYS A 325 0.90 14.80 -16.36
N GLY A 326 0.42 14.35 -17.50
CA GLY A 326 1.11 14.49 -18.79
C GLY A 326 2.10 13.36 -19.07
N VAL A 327 3.08 13.65 -19.93
CA VAL A 327 4.04 12.68 -20.46
C VAL A 327 4.99 12.22 -19.36
N TYR A 328 5.01 10.91 -19.08
CA TYR A 328 6.02 10.33 -18.19
C TYR A 328 6.36 8.88 -18.55
N VAL A 329 7.55 8.46 -18.09
CA VAL A 329 7.93 7.05 -17.91
C VAL A 329 8.41 6.90 -16.48
N ARG A 330 8.16 5.75 -15.85
CA ARG A 330 8.72 5.39 -14.54
C ARG A 330 8.83 3.89 -14.41
N THR A 331 9.73 3.42 -13.57
CA THR A 331 9.78 2.01 -13.20
C THR A 331 8.86 1.71 -12.01
N ALA A 332 8.38 0.47 -11.90
CA ALA A 332 7.55 0.04 -10.77
C ALA A 332 8.32 0.03 -9.44
N SER A 333 9.66 -0.09 -9.50
CA SER A 333 10.60 0.03 -8.38
C SER A 333 11.77 0.93 -8.77
N ASN A 334 12.43 1.58 -7.80
CA ASN A 334 13.66 2.33 -8.06
C ASN A 334 14.93 1.46 -7.99
N VAL A 335 14.80 0.19 -7.59
CA VAL A 335 15.89 -0.79 -7.49
C VAL A 335 15.44 -2.16 -7.99
N TYR A 336 16.26 -2.83 -8.80
CA TYR A 336 16.05 -4.19 -9.31
C TYR A 336 17.31 -5.05 -9.12
N TYR A 337 17.17 -6.37 -9.02
CA TYR A 337 18.32 -7.30 -9.12
C TYR A 337 18.68 -7.61 -10.57
N SER A 338 19.95 -7.93 -10.81
CA SER A 338 20.40 -8.52 -12.06
C SER A 338 19.56 -9.77 -12.39
N GLY A 339 18.96 -9.79 -13.59
CA GLY A 339 18.06 -10.86 -14.04
C GLY A 339 16.59 -10.69 -13.63
N GLN A 340 16.24 -9.69 -12.81
CA GLN A 340 14.85 -9.37 -12.49
C GLN A 340 14.20 -8.59 -13.64
N THR A 341 12.96 -8.93 -13.98
CA THR A 341 12.15 -8.19 -14.96
C THR A 341 11.91 -6.75 -14.51
N VAL A 342 12.28 -5.79 -15.35
CA VAL A 342 12.03 -4.36 -15.10
C VAL A 342 10.67 -3.98 -15.70
N ILE A 343 9.72 -3.61 -14.85
CA ILE A 343 8.39 -3.14 -15.26
C ILE A 343 8.42 -1.62 -15.40
N VAL A 344 8.16 -1.11 -16.61
CA VAL A 344 8.06 0.31 -16.92
C VAL A 344 6.60 0.69 -17.12
N GLU A 345 6.14 1.73 -16.43
CA GLU A 345 4.86 2.38 -16.67
C GLU A 345 5.07 3.67 -17.48
N TYR A 346 4.21 3.92 -18.47
CA TYR A 346 4.25 5.13 -19.29
C TYR A 346 2.86 5.75 -19.45
N ASN A 347 2.82 7.05 -19.75
CA ASN A 347 1.57 7.78 -19.87
C ASN A 347 1.64 8.96 -20.84
N ASP A 348 0.52 9.21 -21.52
CA ASP A 348 0.28 10.32 -22.45
C ASP A 348 1.27 10.36 -23.63
N PHE A 349 1.69 9.18 -24.08
CA PHE A 349 2.42 9.01 -25.32
C PHE A 349 1.45 9.17 -26.51
N PRO A 350 1.93 9.57 -27.68
CA PRO A 350 1.14 9.53 -28.91
C PRO A 350 0.59 8.13 -29.19
N ALA A 351 -0.65 8.02 -29.68
CA ALA A 351 -1.31 6.74 -29.98
C ALA A 351 -1.01 6.20 -31.39
N ASN A 352 -0.05 6.80 -32.09
CA ASN A 352 0.38 6.36 -33.42
C ASN A 352 1.44 5.27 -33.31
N TRP A 353 1.70 4.59 -34.41
CA TRP A 353 2.84 3.68 -34.52
C TRP A 353 4.12 4.51 -34.54
N GLY A 354 5.08 4.23 -33.64
CA GLY A 354 6.35 4.96 -33.61
C GLY A 354 6.93 5.25 -32.22
N PRO A 355 6.15 5.53 -31.16
CA PRO A 355 6.72 5.74 -29.85
C PRO A 355 7.32 4.46 -29.27
N TRP A 356 8.40 4.64 -28.52
CA TRP A 356 9.18 3.54 -27.99
C TRP A 356 9.88 3.95 -26.70
N ILE A 357 10.21 2.95 -25.91
CA ILE A 357 10.85 3.09 -24.61
C ILE A 357 12.08 2.19 -24.60
N ASN A 358 13.18 2.68 -24.06
CA ASN A 358 14.37 1.88 -23.83
C ASN A 358 14.91 2.00 -22.40
N ILE A 359 15.78 1.05 -22.06
CA ILE A 359 16.56 1.04 -20.82
C ILE A 359 18.04 1.05 -21.20
N VAL A 360 18.79 1.98 -20.60
CA VAL A 360 20.23 2.16 -20.82
C VAL A 360 20.96 2.47 -19.51
N PRO A 361 22.28 2.19 -19.42
CA PRO A 361 23.11 2.71 -18.34
C PRO A 361 22.99 4.23 -18.21
N LYS A 362 23.08 4.72 -16.98
CA LYS A 362 23.03 6.16 -16.72
C LYS A 362 24.20 6.85 -17.40
N ASN A 363 23.93 7.99 -18.03
CA ASN A 363 24.87 8.81 -18.81
C ASN A 363 25.20 8.29 -20.22
N THR A 364 24.55 7.24 -20.71
CA THR A 364 24.58 6.89 -22.14
C THR A 364 24.14 8.10 -22.98
N PRO A 365 24.68 8.39 -24.18
CA PRO A 365 24.17 9.46 -25.03
C PRO A 365 22.68 9.29 -25.37
N ASP A 366 21.93 10.40 -25.52
CA ASP A 366 20.48 10.36 -25.79
C ASP A 366 20.10 9.68 -27.12
N THR A 367 21.05 9.65 -28.05
CA THR A 367 20.94 9.02 -29.37
C THR A 367 21.23 7.52 -29.36
N GLU A 368 21.80 7.01 -28.27
CA GLU A 368 22.09 5.58 -28.12
C GLU A 368 20.94 4.87 -27.43
N TRP A 369 20.70 3.63 -27.85
CA TRP A 369 19.61 2.82 -27.34
C TRP A 369 20.08 1.45 -26.87
N GLY A 370 19.48 0.99 -25.78
CA GLY A 370 19.70 -0.33 -25.21
C GLY A 370 18.51 -1.24 -25.49
N ASN A 371 18.13 -2.07 -24.51
CA ASN A 371 16.93 -2.89 -24.67
C ASN A 371 15.70 -1.98 -24.84
N TYR A 372 14.94 -2.17 -25.92
CA TYR A 372 13.84 -1.27 -26.30
C TYR A 372 12.58 -2.05 -26.67
N GLN A 373 11.43 -1.39 -26.46
CA GLN A 373 10.12 -1.90 -26.85
C GLN A 373 9.23 -0.74 -27.33
N HIS A 374 8.32 -1.03 -28.26
CA HIS A 374 7.29 -0.08 -28.67
C HIS A 374 6.16 -0.02 -27.65
N THR A 375 5.58 1.17 -27.48
CA THR A 375 4.40 1.34 -26.65
C THR A 375 3.15 0.84 -27.38
N ASP A 376 2.16 0.37 -26.60
CA ASP A 376 0.85 -0.03 -27.09
C ASP A 376 -0.21 0.98 -26.59
N GLY A 377 -0.52 1.96 -27.45
CA GLY A 377 -1.41 3.06 -27.12
C GLY A 377 -0.76 4.17 -26.30
N LYS A 378 -1.60 5.05 -25.73
CA LYS A 378 -1.14 6.27 -25.04
C LYS A 378 -0.49 6.02 -23.68
N SER A 379 -0.93 4.99 -22.97
CA SER A 379 -0.50 4.71 -21.61
C SER A 379 -0.55 3.20 -21.38
N GLY A 380 0.39 2.67 -20.60
CA GLY A 380 0.45 1.24 -20.38
C GLY A 380 1.65 0.82 -19.55
N LYS A 381 1.96 -0.49 -19.62
CA LYS A 381 3.12 -1.10 -18.98
C LYS A 381 3.91 -1.91 -19.99
N LEU A 382 5.22 -1.94 -19.82
CA LEU A 382 6.15 -2.77 -20.59
C LEU A 382 7.02 -3.56 -19.61
N GLU A 383 7.35 -4.80 -19.97
CA GLU A 383 8.16 -5.70 -19.17
C GLU A 383 9.48 -5.97 -19.89
N PHE A 384 10.59 -5.55 -19.30
CA PHE A 384 11.94 -5.74 -19.85
C PHE A 384 12.63 -6.89 -19.12
N GLU A 385 12.71 -8.04 -19.77
CA GLU A 385 13.45 -9.21 -19.30
C GLU A 385 14.89 -9.19 -19.86
N PHE A 386 15.89 -8.98 -19.00
CA PHE A 386 17.30 -9.06 -19.40
C PHE A 386 18.22 -9.21 -18.18
N THR A 387 19.39 -9.83 -18.37
CA THR A 387 20.42 -9.94 -17.34
C THR A 387 21.33 -8.72 -17.39
N TRP A 388 20.93 -7.66 -16.70
CA TRP A 388 21.68 -6.41 -16.64
C TRP A 388 22.81 -6.47 -15.61
N ALA A 389 23.97 -5.87 -15.93
CA ALA A 389 25.03 -5.70 -14.95
C ALA A 389 24.58 -4.73 -13.83
N PRO A 390 25.01 -4.92 -12.57
CA PRO A 390 24.77 -3.95 -11.51
C PRO A 390 25.28 -2.55 -11.89
N GLY A 391 24.49 -1.52 -11.62
CA GLY A 391 24.81 -0.14 -12.01
C GLY A 391 23.62 0.80 -11.89
N ASP A 392 23.85 2.08 -12.20
CA ASP A 392 22.78 3.06 -12.36
C ASP A 392 22.25 3.04 -13.79
N TYR A 393 20.94 3.07 -13.95
CA TYR A 393 20.25 2.98 -15.23
C TYR A 393 19.19 4.08 -15.34
N GLU A 394 18.72 4.28 -16.57
CA GLU A 394 17.56 5.11 -16.84
C GLU A 394 16.69 4.48 -17.91
N VAL A 395 15.39 4.69 -17.74
CA VAL A 395 14.38 4.45 -18.77
C VAL A 395 14.11 5.75 -19.51
N ARG A 396 14.04 5.69 -20.84
CA ARG A 396 13.75 6.84 -21.70
C ARG A 396 12.61 6.53 -22.63
N GLY A 397 11.75 7.51 -22.85
CA GLY A 397 10.65 7.43 -23.80
C GLY A 397 10.80 8.42 -24.94
N TYR A 398 10.49 7.94 -26.15
CA TYR A 398 10.59 8.65 -27.41
C TYR A 398 9.26 8.57 -28.15
N PHE A 399 8.94 9.58 -28.95
CA PHE A 399 7.69 9.64 -29.71
C PHE A 399 7.83 9.23 -31.17
N SER A 400 9.05 9.04 -31.66
CA SER A 400 9.35 8.63 -33.02
C SER A 400 10.61 7.75 -33.05
N GLY A 401 10.65 6.80 -33.98
CA GLY A 401 11.85 6.01 -34.29
C GLY A 401 12.93 6.77 -35.07
N THR A 402 12.62 7.98 -35.57
CA THR A 402 13.55 8.81 -36.35
C THR A 402 14.00 10.09 -35.63
N ASP A 403 13.33 10.44 -34.52
CA ASP A 403 13.69 11.55 -33.64
C ASP A 403 14.17 10.98 -32.30
N TYR A 404 15.47 11.05 -32.06
CA TYR A 404 16.11 10.59 -30.82
C TYR A 404 16.06 11.62 -29.69
N THR A 405 15.11 12.56 -29.72
CA THR A 405 14.85 13.46 -28.61
C THR A 405 14.09 12.74 -27.49
N VAL A 406 14.71 12.60 -26.32
CA VAL A 406 14.09 12.02 -25.13
C VAL A 406 12.92 12.90 -24.66
N LYS A 407 11.71 12.34 -24.57
CA LYS A 407 10.49 13.05 -24.13
C LYS A 407 10.14 12.79 -22.67
N ALA A 408 10.56 11.64 -22.14
CA ALA A 408 10.41 11.31 -20.73
C ALA A 408 11.60 10.48 -20.26
N ARG A 409 11.98 10.63 -18.98
CA ARG A 409 13.13 9.97 -18.38
C ARG A 409 12.87 9.63 -16.92
N HIS A 410 13.32 8.46 -16.47
CA HIS A 410 13.31 8.09 -15.06
C HIS A 410 14.54 7.24 -14.71
N SER A 411 15.20 7.54 -13.60
CA SER A 411 16.41 6.82 -13.16
C SER A 411 16.07 5.73 -12.15
N PHE A 412 16.80 4.62 -12.21
CA PHE A 412 16.71 3.52 -11.25
C PHE A 412 18.06 2.81 -11.13
N LYS A 413 18.18 1.84 -10.21
CA LYS A 413 19.43 1.11 -9.97
C LYS A 413 19.23 -0.40 -10.18
N ILE A 414 20.25 -1.07 -10.72
CA ILE A 414 20.36 -2.52 -10.75
C ILE A 414 21.47 -2.95 -9.79
N ILE A 415 21.21 -3.94 -8.96
CA ILE A 415 22.16 -4.48 -7.98
C ILE A 415 22.41 -5.97 -8.23
N SER A 416 23.56 -6.49 -7.79
CA SER A 416 23.89 -7.92 -7.95
C SER A 416 22.89 -8.79 -7.20
N GLY A 417 22.33 -9.81 -7.87
CA GLY A 417 21.76 -10.96 -7.18
C GLY A 417 22.93 -11.83 -6.74
N GLY A 418 23.18 -11.94 -5.43
CA GLY A 418 24.35 -12.69 -5.00
C GLY A 418 24.13 -14.21 -5.04
N GLN A 419 25.25 -14.91 -5.21
CA GLN A 419 25.36 -16.37 -5.28
C GLN A 419 25.09 -17.06 -3.94
#